data_AF-A0A562I1D8-F1
#
_entry.id   AF-A0A562I1D8-F1
#
_cell.length_a   1.000
_cell.length_b   1.000
_cell.length_c   1.000
_cell.angle_alpha   90.00
_cell.angle_beta   90.00
_cell.angle_gamma   90.00
#
_symmetry.space_group_name_H-M   'P 1'
#
loop_
_entity.id
_entity.type
_entity.pdbx_description
1 polymer ?
#
loop_
_entity_poly.entity_id
_entity_poly.type
_entity_poly.pdbx_seq_one_letter_code
_entity_poly.pdbx_strand_id
1 'polypeptide(L)'
;MTSAFNLLDEPWLPVRTQGGAIIELGLLEVFAQADRIVALAETAPPSLVAQYRLLLVILHRALSSQDSQEFRLKGARQYYAKGLPLADIQAYLERWRDRFWLFDTQHPFMQAAILGVAEETCTKQKPWTQISLASANGNTPVVFDHSYDSEPRAISFAECLRTLLGYLQFVPGGLVKTLRDSDKAGPLANTAAILPQGQTLAKTLCLALHSATRQGVEDLPCWEQSPVTLADLRAAPKLATGPNDRYTRLSRAVLLLPEPEGGIRWLRFAAGVALEEDPHLPDSMACFRKGSTGPVRLTFTEGRALWRDLPALVPNPENASHPAAVLNYATRITYDSNLPVLVAGLASDQAKLLRWRAEQLVMPVSLFVDVQQAQLVRDIVKEAEDLFTQIRSLATKMIAEALPDSHNKETFSKARSLFDSGPSAALYFSTAERQLSQVLDLVSQNQDEQAEQLWQQALAQAARSVWGRLLAGMGGSVQALRADALYWPRFCGLLNEHLPEHKVAKEAVAP
;
A
#
# COMPACT_ATOMS: atom_id res chain seq x y z
N MET A 1 -11.53 26.26 -25.86
CA MET A 1 -12.38 25.10 -25.54
C MET A 1 -13.27 25.50 -24.38
N THR A 2 -14.53 25.08 -24.38
CA THR A 2 -15.45 25.23 -23.24
C THR A 2 -15.13 24.17 -22.18
N SER A 3 -15.41 24.46 -20.90
CA SER A 3 -15.22 23.52 -19.81
C SER A 3 -16.07 22.26 -20.02
N ALA A 4 -15.54 21.08 -19.73
CA ALA A 4 -16.22 19.80 -19.98
C ALA A 4 -15.83 18.72 -18.95
N PHE A 5 -16.76 17.78 -18.73
CA PHE A 5 -16.66 16.66 -17.79
C PHE A 5 -16.39 17.10 -16.34
N ASN A 6 -17.44 17.53 -15.63
CA ASN A 6 -17.32 17.95 -14.22
C ASN A 6 -17.36 16.74 -13.29
N LEU A 7 -16.33 16.58 -12.46
CA LEU A 7 -16.17 15.44 -11.56
C LEU A 7 -17.22 15.38 -10.44
N LEU A 8 -17.95 16.47 -10.19
CA LEU A 8 -19.04 16.49 -9.21
C LEU A 8 -20.23 15.64 -9.64
N ASP A 9 -20.57 15.69 -10.92
CA ASP A 9 -21.82 15.12 -11.46
C ASP A 9 -21.56 13.94 -12.39
N GLU A 10 -20.49 13.98 -13.19
CA GLU A 10 -20.21 12.92 -14.15
C GLU A 10 -19.78 11.63 -13.45
N PRO A 11 -20.26 10.45 -13.89
CA PRO A 11 -19.83 9.18 -13.32
C PRO A 11 -18.39 8.89 -13.70
N TRP A 12 -17.52 8.76 -12.70
CA TRP A 12 -16.12 8.39 -12.92
C TRP A 12 -15.50 7.59 -11.80
N LEU A 13 -16.07 7.62 -10.59
CA LEU A 13 -15.52 6.93 -9.44
C LEU A 13 -16.20 5.56 -9.25
N PRO A 14 -15.49 4.44 -9.48
CA PRO A 14 -16.08 3.11 -9.33
C PRO A 14 -16.26 2.78 -7.85
N VAL A 15 -17.48 2.38 -7.48
CA VAL A 15 -17.85 2.01 -6.11
C VAL A 15 -18.54 0.66 -6.08
N ARG A 16 -18.36 -0.08 -4.99
CA ARG A 16 -19.10 -1.32 -4.72
C ARG A 16 -20.21 -1.02 -3.70
N THR A 17 -21.45 -1.22 -4.12
CA THR A 17 -22.64 -1.05 -3.27
C THR A 17 -22.77 -2.20 -2.26
N GLN A 18 -23.59 -2.02 -1.22
CA GLN A 18 -23.96 -3.10 -0.28
C GLN A 18 -24.59 -4.31 -0.97
N GLY A 19 -25.28 -4.11 -2.10
CA GLY A 19 -25.83 -5.19 -2.93
C GLY A 19 -24.79 -5.93 -3.78
N GLY A 20 -23.52 -5.53 -3.72
CA GLY A 20 -22.41 -6.15 -4.48
C GLY A 20 -22.23 -5.62 -5.90
N ALA A 21 -23.15 -4.80 -6.41
CA ALA A 21 -23.02 -4.17 -7.73
C ALA A 21 -21.87 -3.15 -7.75
N ILE A 22 -21.15 -3.12 -8.86
CA ILE A 22 -20.12 -2.11 -9.17
C ILE A 22 -20.74 -1.08 -10.11
N ILE A 23 -20.74 0.18 -9.68
CA ILE A 23 -21.27 1.32 -10.46
C ILE A 23 -20.27 2.48 -10.41
N GLU A 24 -20.32 3.39 -11.37
CA GLU A 24 -19.56 4.63 -11.35
C GLU A 24 -20.47 5.79 -10.94
N LEU A 25 -19.98 6.66 -10.05
CA LEU A 25 -20.70 7.82 -9.53
C LEU A 25 -19.85 9.09 -9.63
N GLY A 26 -20.51 10.25 -9.67
CA GLY A 26 -19.88 11.55 -9.46
C GLY A 26 -19.62 11.84 -7.98
N LEU A 27 -18.78 12.83 -7.66
CA LEU A 27 -18.37 13.10 -6.27
C LEU A 27 -19.55 13.44 -5.35
N LEU A 28 -20.56 14.18 -5.82
CA LEU A 28 -21.74 14.52 -5.02
C LEU A 28 -22.51 13.26 -4.60
N GLU A 29 -22.74 12.35 -5.56
CA GLU A 29 -23.45 11.10 -5.31
C GLU A 29 -22.66 10.14 -4.42
N VAL A 30 -21.33 10.07 -4.59
CA VAL A 30 -20.45 9.25 -3.74
C VAL A 30 -20.60 9.64 -2.28
N PHE A 31 -20.56 10.94 -1.96
CA PHE A 31 -20.74 11.39 -0.57
C PHE A 31 -22.17 11.18 -0.08
N ALA A 32 -23.19 11.49 -0.90
CA ALA A 32 -24.59 11.30 -0.55
C ALA A 32 -24.94 9.83 -0.25
N GLN A 33 -24.25 8.88 -0.89
CA GLN A 33 -24.46 7.45 -0.76
C GLN A 33 -23.37 6.73 0.04
N ALA A 34 -22.47 7.46 0.71
CA ALA A 34 -21.28 6.89 1.37
C ALA A 34 -21.60 5.81 2.43
N ASP A 35 -22.77 5.87 3.07
CA ASP A 35 -23.25 4.85 4.02
C ASP A 35 -23.79 3.58 3.36
N ARG A 36 -24.04 3.60 2.05
CA ARG A 36 -24.54 2.45 1.25
C ARG A 36 -23.47 1.86 0.32
N ILE A 37 -22.29 2.48 0.29
CA ILE A 37 -21.13 2.02 -0.44
C ILE A 37 -20.24 1.24 0.53
N VAL A 38 -19.83 0.03 0.16
CA VAL A 38 -18.93 -0.81 0.96
C VAL A 38 -17.49 -0.31 0.83
N ALA A 39 -17.03 -0.09 -0.40
CA ALA A 39 -15.68 0.36 -0.72
C ALA A 39 -15.63 0.92 -2.15
N LEU A 40 -14.54 1.62 -2.48
CA LEU A 40 -14.18 1.88 -3.88
C LEU A 40 -13.85 0.57 -4.61
N ALA A 41 -14.13 0.51 -5.91
CA ALA A 41 -13.99 -0.68 -6.75
C ALA A 41 -12.88 -0.54 -7.81
N GLU A 42 -11.95 0.41 -7.62
CA GLU A 42 -10.76 0.52 -8.46
C GLU A 42 -9.82 -0.68 -8.26
N THR A 43 -9.39 -1.26 -9.38
CA THR A 43 -8.53 -2.46 -9.39
C THR A 43 -7.04 -2.14 -9.40
N ALA A 44 -6.64 -0.95 -9.88
CA ALA A 44 -5.25 -0.53 -9.85
C ALA A 44 -4.90 0.02 -8.44
N PRO A 45 -4.03 -0.64 -7.66
CA PRO A 45 -3.74 -0.23 -6.28
C PRO A 45 -3.27 1.23 -6.13
N PRO A 46 -2.40 1.77 -7.02
CA PRO A 46 -2.04 3.19 -6.98
C PRO A 46 -3.23 4.14 -7.12
N SER A 47 -4.11 3.87 -8.10
CA SER A 47 -5.31 4.67 -8.36
C SER A 47 -6.33 4.54 -7.24
N LEU A 48 -6.50 3.34 -6.65
CA LEU A 48 -7.38 3.09 -5.52
C LEU A 48 -6.99 3.96 -4.32
N VAL A 49 -5.70 3.95 -3.96
CA VAL A 49 -5.18 4.77 -2.85
C VAL A 49 -5.32 6.26 -3.15
N ALA A 50 -5.05 6.70 -4.38
CA ALA A 50 -5.20 8.10 -4.78
C ALA A 50 -6.66 8.58 -4.71
N GLN A 51 -7.62 7.73 -5.09
CA GLN A 51 -9.05 8.03 -4.99
C GLN A 51 -9.50 8.19 -3.54
N TYR A 52 -9.08 7.31 -2.62
CA TYR A 52 -9.33 7.52 -1.19
C TYR A 52 -8.71 8.82 -0.69
N ARG A 53 -7.45 9.11 -1.05
CA ARG A 53 -6.78 10.37 -0.66
C ARG A 53 -7.53 11.60 -1.17
N LEU A 54 -8.06 11.57 -2.39
CA LEU A 54 -8.90 12.65 -2.91
C LEU A 54 -10.15 12.87 -2.04
N LEU A 55 -10.90 11.80 -1.74
CA LEU A 55 -12.10 11.88 -0.90
C LEU A 55 -11.78 12.37 0.52
N LEU A 56 -10.65 11.95 1.09
CA LEU A 56 -10.19 12.37 2.41
C LEU A 56 -9.86 13.87 2.44
N VAL A 57 -9.23 14.41 1.40
CA VAL A 57 -8.95 15.85 1.29
C VAL A 57 -10.25 16.64 1.18
N ILE A 58 -11.20 16.21 0.34
CA ILE A 58 -12.49 16.89 0.19
C ILE A 58 -13.22 16.92 1.54
N LEU A 59 -13.30 15.78 2.22
CA LEU A 59 -13.89 15.70 3.56
C LEU A 59 -13.16 16.60 4.55
N HIS A 60 -11.82 16.53 4.61
CA HIS A 60 -11.03 17.33 5.53
C HIS A 60 -11.25 18.83 5.32
N ARG A 61 -11.27 19.29 4.06
CA ARG A 61 -11.42 20.71 3.72
C ARG A 61 -12.85 21.22 3.95
N ALA A 62 -13.87 20.41 3.66
CA ALA A 62 -15.24 20.71 4.03
C ALA A 62 -15.39 20.95 5.55
N LEU A 63 -14.75 20.09 6.36
CA LEU A 63 -14.76 20.20 7.83
C LEU A 63 -13.90 21.33 8.39
N SER A 64 -12.80 21.67 7.72
CA SER A 64 -11.83 22.67 8.22
C SER A 64 -12.32 24.11 8.09
N SER A 65 -13.39 24.35 7.34
CA SER A 65 -14.04 25.66 7.25
C SER A 65 -14.68 26.14 8.56
N GLN A 66 -14.71 25.29 9.62
CA GLN A 66 -15.34 25.57 10.93
C GLN A 66 -14.35 25.71 12.13
N ASP A 67 -13.08 25.99 11.85
CA ASP A 67 -12.12 26.70 12.73
C ASP A 67 -11.62 26.10 14.07
N SER A 68 -11.64 24.77 14.30
CA SER A 68 -10.77 24.18 15.37
C SER A 68 -10.33 22.71 15.16
N GLN A 69 -9.13 22.36 15.65
CA GLN A 69 -8.61 20.98 15.63
C GLN A 69 -9.46 20.00 16.47
N GLU A 70 -9.92 20.44 17.64
CA GLU A 70 -10.72 19.63 18.56
C GLU A 70 -12.09 19.28 17.97
N PHE A 71 -12.67 20.20 17.20
CA PHE A 71 -13.90 19.96 16.43
C PHE A 71 -13.73 18.86 15.38
N ARG A 72 -12.53 18.63 14.84
CA ARG A 72 -12.29 17.57 13.84
C ARG A 72 -12.18 16.17 14.43
N LEU A 73 -11.54 15.99 15.59
CA LEU A 73 -11.49 14.68 16.26
C LEU A 73 -12.84 14.33 16.91
N LYS A 74 -13.46 15.28 17.62
CA LYS A 74 -14.83 15.11 18.14
C LYS A 74 -15.82 14.92 16.99
N GLY A 75 -15.66 15.68 15.93
CA GLY A 75 -16.42 15.58 14.69
C GLY A 75 -16.27 14.21 14.05
N ALA A 76 -15.05 13.72 13.79
CA ALA A 76 -14.83 12.42 13.15
C ALA A 76 -15.44 11.26 13.95
N ARG A 77 -15.35 11.28 15.28
CA ARG A 77 -16.03 10.29 16.13
C ARG A 77 -17.56 10.41 16.09
N GLN A 78 -18.07 11.64 16.03
CA GLN A 78 -19.50 11.89 15.86
C GLN A 78 -20.00 11.45 14.48
N TYR A 79 -19.26 11.74 13.41
CA TYR A 79 -19.60 11.37 12.04
C TYR A 79 -19.49 9.87 11.82
N TYR A 80 -18.51 9.21 12.44
CA TYR A 80 -18.42 7.77 12.46
C TYR A 80 -19.67 7.12 13.07
N ALA A 81 -20.26 7.75 14.09
CA ALA A 81 -21.46 7.25 14.77
C ALA A 81 -22.79 7.68 14.10
N LYS A 82 -22.84 8.88 13.50
CA LYS A 82 -24.09 9.53 13.05
C LYS A 82 -24.19 9.78 11.55
N GLY A 83 -23.13 9.52 10.78
CA GLY A 83 -23.03 9.82 9.35
C GLY A 83 -22.24 11.10 9.05
N LEU A 84 -21.80 11.24 7.80
CA LEU A 84 -21.03 12.39 7.33
C LEU A 84 -21.88 13.68 7.29
N PRO A 85 -21.28 14.87 7.45
CA PRO A 85 -22.00 16.14 7.34
C PRO A 85 -22.21 16.51 5.87
N LEU A 86 -23.21 15.89 5.23
CA LEU A 86 -23.44 15.99 3.79
C LEU A 86 -23.64 17.43 3.32
N ALA A 87 -24.32 18.27 4.10
CA ALA A 87 -24.56 19.68 3.76
C ALA A 87 -23.24 20.48 3.66
N ASP A 88 -22.32 20.29 4.59
CA ASP A 88 -21.02 20.98 4.58
C ASP A 88 -20.14 20.50 3.42
N ILE A 89 -20.16 19.19 3.14
CA ILE A 89 -19.43 18.59 2.02
C ILE A 89 -19.97 19.09 0.69
N GLN A 90 -21.30 19.09 0.51
CA GLN A 90 -21.94 19.62 -0.69
C GLN A 90 -21.64 21.11 -0.86
N ALA A 91 -21.77 21.92 0.19
CA ALA A 91 -21.47 23.34 0.13
C ALA A 91 -20.01 23.61 -0.27
N TYR A 92 -19.05 22.81 0.24
CA TYR A 92 -17.66 22.89 -0.14
C TYR A 92 -17.43 22.52 -1.61
N LEU A 93 -18.00 21.40 -2.08
CA LEU A 93 -17.87 20.98 -3.47
C LEU A 93 -18.47 22.01 -4.43
N GLU A 94 -19.68 22.50 -4.15
CA GLU A 94 -20.35 23.51 -4.96
C GLU A 94 -19.58 24.83 -5.00
N ARG A 95 -18.99 25.26 -3.87
CA ARG A 95 -18.12 26.44 -3.83
C ARG A 95 -16.91 26.32 -4.76
N TRP A 96 -16.40 25.11 -4.96
CA TRP A 96 -15.22 24.84 -5.78
C TRP A 96 -15.55 24.20 -7.14
N ARG A 97 -16.82 24.15 -7.55
CA ARG A 97 -17.29 23.47 -8.76
C ARG A 97 -16.49 23.81 -10.01
N ASP A 98 -16.11 25.07 -10.18
CA ASP A 98 -15.35 25.57 -11.34
C ASP A 98 -13.90 25.05 -11.38
N ARG A 99 -13.40 24.43 -10.31
CA ARG A 99 -12.07 23.81 -10.24
C ARG A 99 -12.08 22.30 -10.46
N PHE A 100 -13.27 21.69 -10.60
CA PHE A 100 -13.47 20.24 -10.77
C PHE A 100 -13.86 19.85 -12.21
N TRP A 101 -13.62 20.73 -13.19
CA TRP A 101 -13.72 20.38 -14.60
C TRP A 101 -12.46 19.63 -15.03
N LEU A 102 -12.59 18.42 -15.60
CA LEU A 102 -11.43 17.68 -16.13
C LEU A 102 -10.77 18.46 -17.27
N PHE A 103 -11.58 19.11 -18.10
CA PHE A 103 -11.11 20.01 -19.15
C PHE A 103 -11.58 21.41 -18.84
N ASP A 104 -10.63 22.31 -18.65
CA ASP A 104 -10.86 23.75 -18.52
C ASP A 104 -9.62 24.48 -19.06
N THR A 105 -9.82 25.70 -19.56
CA THR A 105 -8.73 26.48 -20.14
C THR A 105 -7.75 27.05 -19.11
N GLN A 106 -8.22 27.31 -17.90
CA GLN A 106 -7.44 27.92 -16.82
C GLN A 106 -7.23 26.94 -15.65
N HIS A 107 -8.24 26.14 -15.34
CA HIS A 107 -8.29 25.31 -14.14
C HIS A 107 -8.63 23.83 -14.40
N PRO A 108 -7.94 23.15 -15.35
CA PRO A 108 -8.19 21.72 -15.56
C PRO A 108 -7.82 20.96 -14.29
N PHE A 109 -8.75 20.13 -13.80
CA PHE A 109 -8.64 19.47 -12.51
C PHE A 109 -7.35 18.64 -12.42
N MET A 110 -6.54 18.93 -11.39
CA MET A 110 -5.25 18.31 -11.11
C MET A 110 -4.29 18.23 -12.33
N GLN A 111 -4.33 19.25 -13.19
CA GLN A 111 -3.50 19.36 -14.39
C GLN A 111 -2.79 20.72 -14.45
N ALA A 112 -1.82 20.85 -15.34
CA ALA A 112 -1.01 22.05 -15.52
C ALA A 112 -1.36 22.75 -16.85
N ALA A 113 -2.32 23.68 -16.81
CA ALA A 113 -2.75 24.45 -17.99
C ALA A 113 -1.59 25.20 -18.68
N ILE A 114 -0.54 25.56 -17.94
CA ILE A 114 0.65 26.25 -18.46
C ILE A 114 1.38 25.45 -19.56
N LEU A 115 1.26 24.11 -19.57
CA LEU A 115 1.77 23.27 -20.66
C LEU A 115 1.04 23.52 -21.99
N GLY A 116 -0.13 24.16 -21.91
CA GLY A 116 -0.94 24.72 -22.98
C GLY A 116 -0.17 25.69 -23.88
N VAL A 117 0.73 26.46 -23.28
CA VAL A 117 1.33 27.65 -23.90
C VAL A 117 2.86 27.70 -23.80
N ALA A 118 3.47 26.93 -22.89
CA ALA A 118 4.93 26.89 -22.73
C ALA A 118 5.63 26.25 -23.95
N GLU A 119 6.60 26.96 -24.53
CA GLU A 119 7.33 26.59 -25.75
C GLU A 119 7.85 25.14 -25.74
N GLU A 120 8.39 24.70 -24.61
CA GLU A 120 9.01 23.38 -24.50
C GLU A 120 8.01 22.22 -24.56
N THR A 121 6.71 22.50 -24.42
CA THR A 121 5.66 21.49 -24.26
C THR A 121 4.46 21.68 -25.18
N CYS A 122 4.19 22.91 -25.64
CA CYS A 122 2.93 23.24 -26.30
C CYS A 122 2.72 22.54 -27.65
N THR A 123 3.81 22.13 -28.31
CA THR A 123 3.79 21.37 -29.57
C THR A 123 4.10 19.88 -29.39
N LYS A 124 4.40 19.44 -28.15
CA LYS A 124 4.82 18.06 -27.88
C LYS A 124 3.68 17.25 -27.30
N GLN A 125 3.44 16.09 -27.91
CA GLN A 125 2.45 15.12 -27.44
C GLN A 125 3.16 13.86 -26.95
N LYS A 126 2.62 13.29 -25.88
CA LYS A 126 2.99 11.98 -25.34
C LYS A 126 1.74 11.12 -25.27
N PRO A 127 1.84 9.80 -25.53
CA PRO A 127 0.69 8.91 -25.38
C PRO A 127 0.23 8.93 -23.91
N TRP A 128 -1.05 8.68 -23.65
CA TRP A 128 -1.58 8.63 -22.28
C TRP A 128 -0.88 7.56 -21.43
N THR A 129 -0.32 6.52 -22.06
CA THR A 129 0.49 5.48 -21.40
C THR A 129 1.73 6.04 -20.70
N GLN A 130 2.14 7.28 -21.02
CA GLN A 130 3.17 8.04 -20.29
C GLN A 130 2.85 8.23 -18.81
N ILE A 131 1.57 8.27 -18.43
CA ILE A 131 1.10 8.37 -17.05
C ILE A 131 0.52 7.05 -16.53
N SER A 132 0.60 5.97 -17.30
CA SER A 132 0.17 4.65 -16.86
C SER A 132 1.35 3.91 -16.22
N LEU A 133 1.25 3.62 -14.92
CA LEU A 133 2.26 2.81 -14.22
C LEU A 133 2.24 1.34 -14.67
N ALA A 134 1.16 0.89 -15.31
CA ALA A 134 1.00 -0.49 -15.77
C ALA A 134 1.44 -0.69 -17.23
N SER A 135 1.52 0.39 -18.01
CA SER A 135 1.83 0.30 -19.44
C SER A 135 3.32 0.47 -19.70
N ALA A 136 3.82 -0.29 -20.67
CA ALA A 136 5.10 -0.01 -21.29
C ALA A 136 5.03 1.33 -22.03
N ASN A 137 6.03 2.18 -21.80
CA ASN A 137 6.24 3.42 -22.52
C ASN A 137 7.74 3.64 -22.76
N GLY A 138 8.06 4.35 -23.85
CA GLY A 138 9.43 4.66 -24.24
C GLY A 138 10.28 3.39 -24.43
N ASN A 139 11.36 3.28 -23.64
CA ASN A 139 12.32 2.17 -23.74
C ASN A 139 11.99 0.99 -22.80
N THR A 140 10.84 1.02 -22.12
CA THR A 140 10.43 -0.05 -21.21
C THR A 140 10.10 -1.31 -22.01
N PRO A 141 10.64 -2.49 -21.66
CA PRO A 141 10.28 -3.74 -22.34
C PRO A 141 8.77 -4.00 -22.29
N VAL A 142 8.19 -4.35 -23.44
CA VAL A 142 6.79 -4.72 -23.56
C VAL A 142 6.60 -6.14 -23.04
N VAL A 143 5.87 -6.30 -21.92
CA VAL A 143 5.58 -7.60 -21.31
C VAL A 143 4.08 -7.66 -21.02
N PHE A 144 3.35 -8.55 -21.70
CA PHE A 144 1.88 -8.66 -21.62
C PHE A 144 1.14 -7.33 -21.87
N ASP A 145 1.71 -6.47 -22.72
CA ASP A 145 1.15 -5.17 -23.10
C ASP A 145 1.12 -5.06 -24.64
N HIS A 146 0.13 -4.36 -25.17
CA HIS A 146 -0.05 -4.08 -26.60
C HIS A 146 -0.02 -2.57 -26.90
N SER A 147 0.40 -1.76 -25.94
CA SER A 147 0.58 -0.32 -26.07
C SER A 147 1.65 -0.01 -27.12
N TYR A 148 1.34 0.94 -28.00
CA TYR A 148 2.25 1.42 -29.03
C TYR A 148 2.29 2.94 -29.03
N ASP A 149 3.44 3.51 -28.67
CA ASP A 149 3.56 4.93 -28.36
C ASP A 149 3.20 5.87 -29.54
N SER A 150 3.42 5.44 -30.78
CA SER A 150 3.06 6.23 -31.96
C SER A 150 1.60 6.10 -32.38
N GLU A 151 0.90 5.04 -31.97
CA GLU A 151 -0.52 4.84 -32.24
C GLU A 151 -1.28 4.40 -30.97
N PRO A 152 -1.31 5.24 -29.91
CA PRO A 152 -1.99 4.89 -28.68
C PRO A 152 -3.49 4.72 -28.92
N ARG A 153 -4.11 3.73 -28.26
CA ARG A 153 -5.56 3.59 -28.24
C ARG A 153 -6.16 4.63 -27.29
N ALA A 154 -7.24 5.28 -27.72
CA ALA A 154 -7.97 6.21 -26.87
C ALA A 154 -8.56 5.47 -25.66
N ILE A 155 -8.51 6.12 -24.49
CA ILE A 155 -9.22 5.68 -23.28
C ILE A 155 -10.26 6.69 -22.85
N SER A 156 -11.20 6.26 -22.01
CA SER A 156 -12.26 7.14 -21.49
C SER A 156 -11.69 8.25 -20.59
N PHE A 157 -12.45 9.34 -20.44
CA PHE A 157 -12.11 10.43 -19.52
C PHE A 157 -11.98 9.95 -18.07
N ALA A 158 -12.92 9.12 -17.62
CA ALA A 158 -12.93 8.55 -16.27
C ALA A 158 -11.69 7.66 -16.04
N GLU A 159 -11.35 6.78 -16.97
CA GLU A 159 -10.17 5.91 -16.88
C GLU A 159 -8.86 6.72 -16.85
N CYS A 160 -8.74 7.73 -17.71
CA CYS A 160 -7.55 8.57 -17.75
C CYS A 160 -7.39 9.40 -16.47
N LEU A 161 -8.48 9.93 -15.92
CA LEU A 161 -8.49 10.61 -14.64
C LEU A 161 -8.02 9.70 -13.50
N ARG A 162 -8.58 8.49 -13.38
CA ARG A 162 -8.16 7.53 -12.33
C ARG A 162 -6.69 7.13 -12.48
N THR A 163 -6.22 7.00 -13.72
CA THR A 163 -4.81 6.74 -14.04
C THR A 163 -3.93 7.91 -13.61
N LEU A 164 -4.31 9.15 -13.94
CA LEU A 164 -3.60 10.36 -13.55
C LEU A 164 -3.46 10.48 -12.03
N LEU A 165 -4.56 10.28 -11.29
CA LEU A 165 -4.56 10.35 -9.83
C LEU A 165 -3.56 9.36 -9.22
N GLY A 166 -3.60 8.10 -9.64
CA GLY A 166 -2.67 7.06 -9.18
C GLY A 166 -1.22 7.38 -9.51
N TYR A 167 -0.98 7.84 -10.74
CA TYR A 167 0.35 8.21 -11.21
C TYR A 167 0.97 9.34 -10.38
N LEU A 168 0.21 10.40 -10.10
CA LEU A 168 0.72 11.52 -9.30
C LEU A 168 1.13 11.10 -7.88
N GLN A 169 0.51 10.06 -7.32
CA GLN A 169 0.87 9.56 -5.99
C GLN A 169 2.09 8.62 -6.00
N PHE A 170 2.25 7.78 -7.02
CA PHE A 170 3.20 6.65 -7.00
C PHE A 170 4.34 6.73 -8.03
N VAL A 171 4.38 7.77 -8.87
CA VAL A 171 5.45 7.93 -9.88
C VAL A 171 6.84 7.87 -9.23
N PRO A 172 7.76 6.99 -9.70
CA PRO A 172 9.12 6.98 -9.20
C PRO A 172 9.86 8.28 -9.50
N GLY A 173 10.86 8.60 -8.68
CA GLY A 173 11.84 9.62 -9.02
C GLY A 173 12.67 9.18 -10.22
N GLY A 174 13.14 10.14 -11.02
CA GLY A 174 13.93 9.80 -12.20
C GLY A 174 14.08 10.95 -13.20
N LEU A 175 14.66 10.62 -14.35
CA LEU A 175 14.89 11.57 -15.42
C LEU A 175 13.56 12.01 -16.05
N VAL A 176 13.33 13.32 -16.08
CA VAL A 176 12.21 13.96 -16.78
C VAL A 176 12.78 15.18 -17.49
N LYS A 177 13.38 14.98 -18.67
CA LYS A 177 14.15 15.98 -19.43
C LYS A 177 13.29 17.08 -20.08
N THR A 178 12.25 17.54 -19.39
CA THR A 178 11.35 18.59 -19.84
C THR A 178 11.10 19.52 -18.66
N LEU A 179 11.55 20.78 -18.79
CA LEU A 179 11.65 21.82 -17.76
C LEU A 179 12.72 21.61 -16.69
N ARG A 180 13.06 20.36 -16.33
CA ARG A 180 14.18 20.00 -15.43
C ARG A 180 14.91 18.77 -15.98
N ASP A 181 16.03 18.37 -15.35
CA ASP A 181 16.79 17.17 -15.77
C ASP A 181 16.29 15.89 -15.09
N SER A 182 15.82 16.02 -13.86
CA SER A 182 15.23 14.96 -13.06
C SER A 182 14.13 15.53 -12.18
N ASP A 183 13.27 14.65 -11.71
CA ASP A 183 12.20 15.01 -10.79
C ASP A 183 12.12 14.02 -9.63
N LYS A 184 11.57 14.51 -8.51
CA LYS A 184 11.38 13.74 -7.28
C LYS A 184 10.25 12.73 -7.46
N ALA A 185 10.21 11.74 -6.58
CA ALA A 185 9.16 10.74 -6.57
C ALA A 185 7.83 11.33 -6.09
N GLY A 186 6.72 10.67 -6.43
CA GLY A 186 5.42 10.93 -5.84
C GLY A 186 5.40 10.59 -4.34
N PRO A 187 4.44 11.14 -3.57
CA PRO A 187 4.35 10.97 -2.12
C PRO A 187 4.43 9.53 -1.60
N LEU A 188 3.87 8.58 -2.34
CA LEU A 188 3.78 7.16 -1.98
C LEU A 188 4.58 6.26 -2.92
N ALA A 189 5.53 6.81 -3.68
CA ALA A 189 6.41 5.98 -4.49
C ALA A 189 7.11 4.92 -3.62
N ASN A 190 7.19 3.69 -4.15
CA ASN A 190 7.76 2.53 -3.46
C ASN A 190 7.19 2.31 -2.04
N THR A 191 5.87 2.41 -1.87
CA THR A 191 5.20 2.33 -0.56
C THR A 191 4.06 1.32 -0.58
N ALA A 192 3.98 0.50 0.47
CA ALA A 192 2.80 -0.27 0.84
C ALA A 192 1.92 0.61 1.75
N ALA A 193 1.01 1.38 1.15
CA ALA A 193 0.26 2.41 1.86
C ALA A 193 -0.87 1.79 2.69
N ILE A 194 -0.99 2.25 3.94
CA ILE A 194 -1.95 1.76 4.93
C ILE A 194 -3.25 2.59 4.87
N LEU A 195 -4.39 1.91 4.83
CA LEU A 195 -5.71 2.52 4.89
C LEU A 195 -6.64 1.70 5.81
N PRO A 196 -7.06 2.22 6.97
CA PRO A 196 -8.08 1.59 7.79
C PRO A 196 -9.44 1.64 7.09
N GLN A 197 -10.21 0.56 7.16
CA GLN A 197 -11.52 0.44 6.50
C GLN A 197 -12.63 0.17 7.51
N GLY A 198 -13.76 0.81 7.30
CA GLY A 198 -15.02 0.52 8.00
C GLY A 198 -15.95 -0.33 7.14
N GLN A 199 -17.12 -0.66 7.69
CA GLN A 199 -18.17 -1.40 6.96
C GLN A 199 -18.76 -0.63 5.77
N THR A 200 -18.62 0.69 5.76
CA THR A 200 -19.09 1.60 4.72
C THR A 200 -17.98 2.57 4.32
N LEU A 201 -18.11 3.19 3.15
CA LEU A 201 -17.20 4.25 2.70
C LEU A 201 -17.19 5.43 3.68
N ALA A 202 -18.35 5.83 4.20
CA ALA A 202 -18.44 6.88 5.22
C ALA A 202 -17.58 6.58 6.45
N LYS A 203 -17.72 5.38 7.02
CA LYS A 203 -16.89 4.94 8.15
C LYS A 203 -15.41 4.88 7.77
N THR A 204 -15.08 4.38 6.58
CA THR A 204 -13.71 4.34 6.07
C THR A 204 -13.09 5.74 6.00
N LEU A 205 -13.82 6.73 5.47
CA LEU A 205 -13.36 8.11 5.40
C LEU A 205 -13.17 8.73 6.79
N CYS A 206 -14.06 8.44 7.76
CA CYS A 206 -13.87 8.87 9.14
C CYS A 206 -12.64 8.24 9.80
N LEU A 207 -12.37 6.95 9.56
CA LEU A 207 -11.23 6.25 10.13
C LEU A 207 -9.89 6.69 9.52
N ALA A 208 -9.88 7.04 8.23
CA ALA A 208 -8.66 7.40 7.51
C ALA A 208 -8.41 8.92 7.43
N LEU A 209 -9.27 9.75 8.05
CA LEU A 209 -9.14 11.20 8.01
C LEU A 209 -7.82 11.65 8.65
N HIS A 210 -6.99 12.36 7.90
CA HIS A 210 -5.72 12.82 8.43
C HIS A 210 -5.91 13.94 9.47
N SER A 211 -4.97 14.06 10.40
CA SER A 211 -4.96 15.19 11.33
C SER A 211 -4.68 16.51 10.60
N ALA A 212 -5.11 17.61 11.23
CA ALA A 212 -4.82 18.94 10.71
C ALA A 212 -3.36 19.31 10.93
N THR A 213 -2.87 20.20 10.06
CA THR A 213 -1.49 20.70 10.09
C THR A 213 -1.16 21.50 11.33
N ARG A 214 0.15 21.73 11.49
CA ARG A 214 0.70 22.61 12.53
C ARG A 214 0.00 23.97 12.48
N GLN A 215 -0.24 24.57 13.65
CA GLN A 215 -0.84 25.90 13.74
C GLN A 215 -0.02 26.91 12.92
N GLY A 216 -0.72 27.77 12.16
CA GLY A 216 -0.11 28.81 11.33
C GLY A 216 0.32 28.39 9.91
N VAL A 217 0.11 27.13 9.51
CA VAL A 217 0.37 26.67 8.13
C VAL A 217 -0.95 26.36 7.43
N GLU A 218 -1.23 27.10 6.35
CA GLU A 218 -2.38 26.80 5.47
C GLU A 218 -2.07 25.59 4.57
N ASP A 219 -2.65 24.45 4.94
CA ASP A 219 -2.61 23.23 4.13
C ASP A 219 -3.80 23.18 3.17
N LEU A 220 -3.53 23.63 1.94
CA LEU A 220 -4.50 23.73 0.87
C LEU A 220 -4.25 22.64 -0.17
N PRO A 221 -5.28 21.97 -0.68
CA PRO A 221 -5.13 21.11 -1.85
C PRO A 221 -4.88 21.93 -3.12
N CYS A 222 -4.39 21.29 -4.17
CA CYS A 222 -3.96 21.99 -5.38
C CYS A 222 -5.08 22.79 -6.08
N TRP A 223 -6.35 22.40 -5.93
CA TRP A 223 -7.49 23.15 -6.50
C TRP A 223 -7.91 24.37 -5.66
N GLU A 224 -7.46 24.49 -4.40
CA GLU A 224 -7.66 25.71 -3.61
C GLU A 224 -6.49 26.70 -3.79
N GLN A 225 -5.35 26.22 -4.32
CA GLN A 225 -4.19 27.04 -4.63
C GLN A 225 -4.34 27.77 -5.97
N SER A 226 -3.51 28.79 -6.17
CA SER A 226 -3.33 29.44 -7.47
C SER A 226 -2.83 28.44 -8.53
N PRO A 227 -3.19 28.61 -9.82
CA PRO A 227 -2.69 27.77 -10.89
C PRO A 227 -1.17 27.71 -10.95
N VAL A 228 -0.64 26.52 -11.21
CA VAL A 228 0.81 26.29 -11.29
C VAL A 228 1.41 27.07 -12.47
N THR A 229 2.51 27.77 -12.21
CA THR A 229 3.24 28.54 -13.22
C THR A 229 4.46 27.78 -13.72
N LEU A 230 5.07 28.26 -14.82
CA LEU A 230 6.31 27.69 -15.34
C LEU A 230 7.48 27.84 -14.34
N ALA A 231 7.48 28.92 -13.54
CA ALA A 231 8.47 29.14 -12.49
C ALA A 231 8.34 28.08 -11.39
N ASP A 232 7.12 27.74 -10.98
CA ASP A 232 6.86 26.69 -9.98
C ASP A 232 7.35 25.32 -10.46
N LEU A 233 7.14 24.99 -11.74
CA LEU A 233 7.58 23.71 -12.32
C LEU A 233 9.11 23.60 -12.46
N ARG A 234 9.81 24.73 -12.53
CA ARG A 234 11.28 24.82 -12.59
C ARG A 234 11.93 24.97 -11.21
N ALA A 235 11.14 25.22 -10.17
CA ALA A 235 11.64 25.49 -8.83
C ALA A 235 12.32 24.26 -8.20
N ALA A 236 13.13 24.52 -7.17
CA ALA A 236 13.68 23.48 -6.33
C ALA A 236 12.55 22.71 -5.59
N PRO A 237 12.78 21.45 -5.22
CA PRO A 237 11.84 20.69 -4.40
C PRO A 237 11.46 21.45 -3.13
N LYS A 238 10.19 21.39 -2.75
CA LYS A 238 9.68 21.99 -1.51
C LYS A 238 8.99 20.94 -0.65
N LEU A 239 9.00 21.16 0.66
CA LEU A 239 8.24 20.35 1.60
C LEU A 239 6.73 20.45 1.29
N ALA A 240 5.96 19.44 1.71
CA ALA A 240 4.51 19.56 1.73
C ALA A 240 4.08 20.49 2.87
N THR A 241 3.10 21.36 2.64
CA THR A 241 2.52 22.17 3.72
C THR A 241 1.69 21.32 4.68
N GLY A 242 1.15 20.21 4.19
CA GLY A 242 0.46 19.18 4.97
C GLY A 242 -0.09 18.03 4.12
N PRO A 243 -0.97 17.20 4.69
CA PRO A 243 -1.61 16.11 3.96
C PRO A 243 -2.45 16.58 2.77
N ASN A 244 -3.18 17.70 2.84
CA ASN A 244 -4.03 18.13 1.71
C ASN A 244 -3.18 18.48 0.48
N ASP A 245 -2.10 19.24 0.67
CA ASP A 245 -1.09 19.51 -0.35
C ASP A 245 -0.42 18.22 -0.83
N ARG A 246 0.06 17.37 0.08
CA ARG A 246 0.75 16.12 -0.27
C ARG A 246 -0.13 15.17 -1.08
N TYR A 247 -1.40 15.03 -0.72
CA TYR A 247 -2.34 14.09 -1.32
C TYR A 247 -2.79 14.55 -2.70
N THR A 248 -2.68 15.85 -2.99
CA THR A 248 -3.11 16.46 -4.26
C THR A 248 -1.95 17.08 -5.03
N ARG A 249 -0.71 16.77 -4.62
CA ARG A 249 0.52 17.29 -5.20
C ARG A 249 0.59 16.94 -6.69
N LEU A 250 0.83 17.95 -7.51
CA LEU A 250 1.15 17.77 -8.93
C LEU A 250 2.60 17.31 -9.10
N SER A 251 2.92 16.11 -8.61
CA SER A 251 4.28 15.52 -8.66
C SER A 251 4.83 15.42 -10.09
N ARG A 252 3.94 15.37 -11.08
CA ARG A 252 4.24 15.62 -12.50
C ARG A 252 3.25 16.65 -13.04
N ALA A 253 3.70 17.44 -14.02
CA ALA A 253 2.82 18.34 -14.75
C ALA A 253 2.26 17.60 -15.96
N VAL A 254 0.93 17.50 -16.02
CA VAL A 254 0.20 16.81 -17.08
C VAL A 254 -0.90 17.73 -17.60
N LEU A 255 -1.13 17.74 -18.91
CA LEU A 255 -2.29 18.36 -19.52
C LEU A 255 -2.89 17.40 -20.55
N LEU A 256 -4.10 16.93 -20.31
CA LEU A 256 -4.79 15.98 -21.16
C LEU A 256 -5.31 16.67 -22.42
N LEU A 257 -5.28 15.97 -23.56
CA LEU A 257 -5.78 16.48 -24.85
C LEU A 257 -7.02 15.68 -25.24
N PRO A 258 -8.25 16.23 -25.06
CA PRO A 258 -9.47 15.53 -25.44
C PRO A 258 -9.60 15.44 -26.96
N GLU A 259 -10.05 14.29 -27.47
CA GLU A 259 -10.40 14.10 -28.88
C GLU A 259 -11.82 14.62 -29.17
N PRO A 260 -12.11 15.15 -30.38
CA PRO A 260 -13.45 15.60 -30.76
C PRO A 260 -14.52 14.51 -30.65
N GLU A 261 -14.15 13.25 -30.94
CA GLU A 261 -15.03 12.08 -30.88
C GLU A 261 -15.22 11.54 -29.45
N GLY A 262 -14.53 12.14 -28.46
CA GLY A 262 -14.49 11.68 -27.08
C GLY A 262 -13.29 10.77 -26.78
N GLY A 263 -12.79 10.83 -25.55
CA GLY A 263 -11.63 10.07 -25.09
C GLY A 263 -10.29 10.80 -25.21
N ILE A 264 -9.22 10.14 -24.75
CA ILE A 264 -7.88 10.71 -24.65
C ILE A 264 -6.87 9.71 -25.23
N ARG A 265 -6.10 10.15 -26.22
CA ARG A 265 -4.89 9.46 -26.71
C ARG A 265 -3.61 10.12 -26.25
N TRP A 266 -3.64 11.44 -26.23
CA TRP A 266 -2.46 12.27 -26.11
C TRP A 266 -2.54 13.20 -24.90
N LEU A 267 -1.39 13.52 -24.36
CA LEU A 267 -1.22 14.49 -23.29
C LEU A 267 0.06 15.30 -23.51
N ARG A 268 0.20 16.40 -22.77
CA ARG A 268 1.47 17.11 -22.58
C ARG A 268 2.02 16.75 -21.21
N PHE A 269 3.35 16.66 -21.11
CA PHE A 269 4.03 16.10 -19.94
C PHE A 269 5.30 16.88 -19.61
N ALA A 270 5.52 17.16 -18.33
CA ALA A 270 6.76 17.76 -17.84
C ALA A 270 7.03 17.42 -16.36
N ALA A 271 8.19 17.85 -15.85
CA ALA A 271 8.48 17.84 -14.43
C ALA A 271 7.39 18.64 -13.66
N GLY A 272 6.98 18.12 -12.50
CA GLY A 272 5.91 18.69 -11.69
C GLY A 272 6.41 19.65 -10.62
N VAL A 273 5.58 19.86 -9.60
CA VAL A 273 5.97 20.54 -8.36
C VAL A 273 6.65 19.53 -7.45
N ALA A 274 7.98 19.50 -7.49
CA ALA A 274 8.77 18.51 -6.78
C ALA A 274 8.51 18.52 -5.26
N LEU A 275 8.27 17.32 -4.74
CA LEU A 275 8.11 17.07 -3.32
C LEU A 275 9.47 16.76 -2.68
N GLU A 276 9.84 17.54 -1.68
CA GLU A 276 10.93 17.21 -0.75
C GLU A 276 10.36 16.43 0.44
N GLU A 277 11.13 15.47 0.93
CA GLU A 277 10.72 14.59 2.04
C GLU A 277 11.16 15.19 3.38
N ASP A 278 10.26 15.22 4.36
CA ASP A 278 10.56 15.57 5.74
C ASP A 278 10.62 14.28 6.57
N PRO A 279 11.81 13.83 7.03
CA PRO A 279 11.94 12.63 7.85
C PRO A 279 11.14 12.69 9.16
N HIS A 280 10.78 13.88 9.64
CA HIS A 280 10.01 14.08 10.87
C HIS A 280 8.51 14.16 10.63
N LEU A 281 8.08 14.38 9.38
CA LEU A 281 6.68 14.38 8.97
C LEU A 281 6.46 13.48 7.73
N PRO A 282 6.65 12.16 7.88
CA PRO A 282 6.38 11.23 6.80
C PRO A 282 4.88 11.24 6.41
N ASP A 283 4.56 10.58 5.30
CA ASP A 283 3.16 10.36 4.92
C ASP A 283 2.42 9.56 6.01
N SER A 284 1.19 9.97 6.35
CA SER A 284 0.40 9.33 7.41
C SER A 284 -0.03 7.91 7.08
N MET A 285 0.04 7.50 5.80
CA MET A 285 -0.24 6.15 5.34
C MET A 285 1.02 5.27 5.22
N ALA A 286 2.21 5.78 5.57
CA ALA A 286 3.46 5.03 5.46
C ALA A 286 3.89 4.43 6.80
N CYS A 287 4.23 3.13 6.79
CA CYS A 287 4.94 2.47 7.89
C CYS A 287 6.45 2.48 7.63
N PHE A 288 7.23 2.46 8.71
CA PHE A 288 8.68 2.33 8.66
C PHE A 288 9.16 1.24 9.61
N ARG A 289 10.25 0.58 9.22
CA ARG A 289 10.99 -0.37 10.06
C ARG A 289 12.45 0.07 10.16
N LYS A 290 13.16 -0.40 11.19
CA LYS A 290 14.59 -0.18 11.32
C LYS A 290 15.36 -0.82 10.15
N GLY A 291 16.24 -0.05 9.52
CA GLY A 291 17.24 -0.52 8.57
C GLY A 291 18.66 -0.30 9.07
N SER A 292 19.65 -0.74 8.29
CA SER A 292 21.07 -0.59 8.63
C SER A 292 21.57 0.86 8.54
N THR A 293 21.00 1.66 7.64
CA THR A 293 21.39 3.06 7.37
C THR A 293 20.33 4.08 7.80
N GLY A 294 19.25 3.64 8.45
CA GLY A 294 18.13 4.48 8.87
C GLY A 294 16.78 3.77 8.74
N PRO A 295 15.67 4.48 9.00
CA PRO A 295 14.32 3.95 8.80
C PRO A 295 14.08 3.59 7.33
N VAL A 296 13.56 2.38 7.10
CA VAL A 296 13.19 1.89 5.77
C VAL A 296 11.67 1.91 5.68
N ARG A 297 11.16 2.64 4.68
CA ARG A 297 9.74 2.68 4.35
C ARG A 297 9.27 1.30 3.92
N LEU A 298 8.12 0.86 4.43
CA LEU A 298 7.54 -0.43 4.09
C LEU A 298 7.08 -0.45 2.62
N THR A 299 7.48 -1.48 1.89
CA THR A 299 7.10 -1.73 0.48
C THR A 299 6.87 -3.21 0.25
N PHE A 300 6.24 -3.57 -0.87
CA PHE A 300 6.04 -4.97 -1.24
C PHE A 300 7.35 -5.62 -1.69
N THR A 301 7.65 -6.79 -1.11
CA THR A 301 8.81 -7.60 -1.51
C THR A 301 8.31 -8.88 -2.17
N GLU A 302 8.95 -9.29 -3.26
CA GLU A 302 8.65 -10.55 -3.93
C GLU A 302 8.82 -11.74 -2.98
N GLY A 303 7.89 -12.71 -3.02
CA GLY A 303 7.93 -13.89 -2.15
C GLY A 303 7.70 -13.62 -0.66
N ARG A 304 7.34 -12.40 -0.28
CA ARG A 304 7.01 -12.03 1.11
C ARG A 304 5.51 -11.72 1.23
N ALA A 305 4.85 -12.41 2.15
CA ALA A 305 3.48 -12.12 2.54
C ALA A 305 3.46 -10.91 3.50
N LEU A 306 2.44 -10.06 3.40
CA LEU A 306 2.37 -8.81 4.16
C LEU A 306 2.35 -9.04 5.67
N TRP A 307 1.74 -10.13 6.15
CA TRP A 307 1.64 -10.40 7.58
C TRP A 307 3.01 -10.52 8.28
N ARG A 308 4.05 -10.87 7.52
CA ARG A 308 5.43 -10.92 8.04
C ARG A 308 5.97 -9.54 8.40
N ASP A 309 5.31 -8.47 7.96
CA ASP A 309 5.62 -7.08 8.28
C ASP A 309 4.65 -6.46 9.29
N LEU A 310 3.76 -7.25 9.92
CA LEU A 310 2.93 -6.81 11.05
C LEU A 310 3.70 -6.09 12.18
N PRO A 311 4.94 -6.46 12.53
CA PRO A 311 5.74 -5.72 13.50
C PRO A 311 5.93 -4.22 13.18
N ALA A 312 5.82 -3.84 11.90
CA ALA A 312 5.91 -2.46 11.47
C ALA A 312 4.58 -1.68 11.61
N LEU A 313 3.45 -2.39 11.79
CA LEU A 313 2.10 -1.83 11.89
C LEU A 313 1.63 -1.65 13.35
N VAL A 314 2.30 -2.28 14.32
CA VAL A 314 1.94 -2.23 15.75
C VAL A 314 2.93 -1.38 16.57
N PRO A 315 2.51 -0.83 17.73
CA PRO A 315 3.36 0.02 18.58
C PRO A 315 4.65 -0.67 19.02
N ASN A 316 5.79 -0.02 18.87
CA ASN A 316 7.10 -0.55 19.26
C ASN A 316 7.89 0.46 20.12
N PRO A 317 7.95 0.27 21.46
CA PRO A 317 8.59 1.21 22.39
C PRO A 317 10.09 1.42 22.13
N GLU A 318 10.77 0.46 21.52
CA GLU A 318 12.19 0.55 21.18
C GLU A 318 12.45 1.47 19.97
N ASN A 319 11.40 2.06 19.39
CA ASN A 319 11.45 2.84 18.15
C ASN A 319 12.09 2.08 16.97
N ALA A 320 12.02 0.74 17.00
CA ALA A 320 12.49 -0.09 15.89
C ALA A 320 11.47 -0.19 14.74
N SER A 321 10.26 0.33 14.92
CA SER A 321 9.28 0.58 13.87
C SER A 321 8.45 1.83 14.15
N HIS A 322 7.93 2.43 13.08
CA HIS A 322 7.01 3.55 13.13
C HIS A 322 5.74 3.21 12.32
N PRO A 323 4.65 2.82 12.99
CA PRO A 323 3.37 2.58 12.33
C PRO A 323 2.84 3.83 11.64
N ALA A 324 2.06 3.60 10.58
CA ALA A 324 1.37 4.66 9.86
C ALA A 324 0.46 5.45 10.82
N ALA A 325 0.61 6.77 10.84
CA ALA A 325 -0.13 7.64 11.77
C ALA A 325 -1.66 7.51 11.63
N VAL A 326 -2.14 7.12 10.45
CA VAL A 326 -3.56 6.86 10.17
C VAL A 326 -4.13 5.74 11.06
N LEU A 327 -3.34 4.73 11.46
CA LEU A 327 -3.78 3.67 12.36
C LEU A 327 -4.04 4.21 13.77
N ASN A 328 -3.12 5.03 14.29
CA ASN A 328 -3.26 5.68 15.59
C ASN A 328 -4.47 6.62 15.66
N TYR A 329 -4.85 7.19 14.51
CA TYR A 329 -6.05 8.01 14.41
C TYR A 329 -7.32 7.15 14.39
N ALA A 330 -7.35 6.10 13.57
CA ALA A 330 -8.47 5.18 13.46
C ALA A 330 -8.85 4.52 14.79
N THR A 331 -7.86 4.10 15.59
CA THR A 331 -8.07 3.44 16.89
C THR A 331 -8.74 4.35 17.93
N ARG A 332 -8.65 5.67 17.78
CA ARG A 332 -9.31 6.66 18.66
C ARG A 332 -10.76 6.95 18.26
N ILE A 333 -11.16 6.53 17.05
CA ILE A 333 -12.46 6.84 16.46
C ILE A 333 -13.37 5.62 16.47
N THR A 334 -12.83 4.46 16.12
CA THR A 334 -13.60 3.22 16.04
C THR A 334 -14.14 2.79 17.39
N TYR A 335 -15.31 2.16 17.38
CA TYR A 335 -15.86 1.42 18.53
C TYR A 335 -15.84 -0.10 18.27
N ASP A 336 -15.46 -0.51 17.06
CA ASP A 336 -15.37 -1.91 16.69
C ASP A 336 -14.15 -2.55 17.37
N SER A 337 -14.27 -3.82 17.77
CA SER A 337 -13.14 -4.58 18.33
C SER A 337 -12.10 -4.97 17.29
N ASN A 338 -12.49 -5.01 16.01
CA ASN A 338 -11.65 -5.39 14.89
C ASN A 338 -11.59 -4.27 13.86
N LEU A 339 -10.40 -4.03 13.32
CA LEU A 339 -10.13 -3.04 12.31
C LEU A 339 -9.62 -3.71 11.04
N PRO A 340 -10.43 -3.75 9.96
CA PRO A 340 -9.94 -4.03 8.63
C PRO A 340 -8.93 -2.97 8.18
N VAL A 341 -7.81 -3.41 7.62
CA VAL A 341 -6.73 -2.57 7.10
C VAL A 341 -6.41 -3.02 5.68
N LEU A 342 -6.66 -2.13 4.72
CA LEU A 342 -6.18 -2.24 3.36
C LEU A 342 -4.74 -1.78 3.29
N VAL A 343 -3.88 -2.58 2.68
CA VAL A 343 -2.50 -2.22 2.35
C VAL A 343 -2.34 -2.32 0.84
N ALA A 344 -2.15 -1.19 0.19
CA ALA A 344 -2.17 -1.09 -1.26
C ALA A 344 -1.06 -0.16 -1.77
N GLY A 345 -0.54 -0.45 -2.96
CA GLY A 345 0.47 0.41 -3.57
C GLY A 345 1.34 -0.31 -4.59
N LEU A 346 2.56 0.20 -4.73
CA LEU A 346 3.53 -0.18 -5.77
C LEU A 346 4.92 -0.31 -5.15
N ALA A 347 5.62 -1.39 -5.47
CA ALA A 347 7.03 -1.58 -5.21
C ALA A 347 7.86 -1.24 -6.44
N SER A 348 8.98 -0.55 -6.22
CA SER A 348 9.95 -0.22 -7.25
C SER A 348 11.38 -0.39 -6.73
N ASP A 349 12.28 -0.72 -7.64
CA ASP A 349 13.73 -0.60 -7.43
C ASP A 349 14.22 0.58 -8.26
N GLN A 350 14.51 1.70 -7.58
CA GLN A 350 14.71 2.99 -8.22
C GLN A 350 13.52 3.33 -9.13
N ALA A 351 13.76 3.56 -10.43
CA ALA A 351 12.74 3.85 -11.42
C ALA A 351 12.06 2.59 -12.00
N LYS A 352 12.57 1.38 -11.70
CA LYS A 352 12.00 0.14 -12.24
C LYS A 352 10.84 -0.32 -11.38
N LEU A 353 9.65 -0.41 -11.99
CA LEU A 353 8.47 -0.94 -11.33
C LEU A 353 8.60 -2.46 -11.20
N LEU A 354 8.37 -2.98 -10.00
CA LEU A 354 8.48 -4.42 -9.72
C LEU A 354 7.10 -5.06 -9.61
N ARG A 355 6.19 -4.42 -8.86
CA ARG A 355 4.89 -5.00 -8.54
C ARG A 355 3.91 -3.97 -7.98
N TRP A 356 2.66 -4.03 -8.41
CA TRP A 356 1.53 -3.47 -7.65
C TRP A 356 0.86 -4.57 -6.81
N ARG A 357 0.34 -4.22 -5.63
CA ARG A 357 -0.33 -5.18 -4.76
C ARG A 357 -1.35 -4.47 -3.89
N ALA A 358 -2.42 -5.18 -3.58
CA ALA A 358 -3.40 -4.83 -2.58
C ALA A 358 -3.67 -6.07 -1.73
N GLU A 359 -3.59 -5.92 -0.41
CA GLU A 359 -3.87 -6.95 0.58
C GLU A 359 -4.76 -6.35 1.66
N GLN A 360 -5.61 -7.17 2.27
CA GLN A 360 -6.46 -6.74 3.37
C GLN A 360 -6.20 -7.65 4.57
N LEU A 361 -5.99 -7.03 5.72
CA LEU A 361 -5.85 -7.70 7.01
C LEU A 361 -7.01 -7.26 7.91
N VAL A 362 -7.46 -8.12 8.81
CA VAL A 362 -8.39 -7.74 9.88
C VAL A 362 -7.66 -8.02 11.18
N MET A 363 -7.49 -6.98 12.00
CA MET A 363 -6.75 -7.11 13.25
C MET A 363 -7.55 -6.53 14.42
N PRO A 364 -7.47 -7.17 15.60
CA PRO A 364 -8.04 -6.59 16.81
C PRO A 364 -7.45 -5.21 17.11
N VAL A 365 -8.32 -4.26 17.46
CA VAL A 365 -7.97 -2.86 17.71
C VAL A 365 -6.95 -2.74 18.85
N SER A 366 -7.04 -3.62 19.84
CA SER A 366 -6.13 -3.64 20.99
C SER A 366 -4.67 -3.83 20.58
N LEU A 367 -4.38 -4.55 19.50
CA LEU A 367 -3.01 -4.78 19.00
C LEU A 367 -2.33 -3.49 18.50
N PHE A 368 -3.11 -2.47 18.15
CA PHE A 368 -2.58 -1.17 17.72
C PHE A 368 -2.36 -0.19 18.89
N VAL A 369 -2.78 -0.55 20.11
CA VAL A 369 -2.81 0.38 21.26
C VAL A 369 -2.04 -0.20 22.44
N ASP A 370 -2.26 -1.48 22.74
CA ASP A 370 -1.64 -2.17 23.86
C ASP A 370 -0.21 -2.62 23.48
N VAL A 371 0.76 -2.11 24.24
CA VAL A 371 2.18 -2.36 24.00
C VAL A 371 2.57 -3.81 24.29
N GLN A 372 1.92 -4.47 25.25
CA GLN A 372 2.19 -5.86 25.63
C GLN A 372 1.64 -6.80 24.56
N GLN A 373 0.39 -6.61 24.14
CA GLN A 373 -0.18 -7.39 23.03
C GLN A 373 0.59 -7.16 21.72
N ALA A 374 1.00 -5.91 21.45
CA ALA A 374 1.85 -5.61 20.30
C ALA A 374 3.22 -6.31 20.38
N GLN A 375 3.78 -6.50 21.57
CA GLN A 375 5.02 -7.26 21.77
C GLN A 375 4.82 -8.74 21.40
N LEU A 376 3.73 -9.36 21.85
CA LEU A 376 3.42 -10.74 21.47
C LEU A 376 3.29 -10.92 19.96
N VAL A 377 2.66 -9.97 19.25
CA VAL A 377 2.60 -9.99 17.77
C VAL A 377 3.99 -9.94 17.15
N ARG A 378 4.91 -9.14 17.70
CA ARG A 378 6.30 -9.10 17.22
C ARG A 378 7.02 -10.42 17.45
N ASP A 379 6.79 -11.05 18.61
CA ASP A 379 7.44 -12.30 18.98
C ASP A 379 6.96 -13.47 18.12
N ILE A 380 5.65 -13.58 17.87
CA ILE A 380 5.04 -14.56 16.96
C ILE A 380 5.65 -14.47 15.55
N VAL A 381 5.79 -13.26 15.01
CA VAL A 381 6.39 -13.07 13.67
C VAL A 381 7.89 -13.36 13.70
N LYS A 382 8.59 -12.97 14.76
CA LYS A 382 10.02 -13.26 14.95
C LYS A 382 10.29 -14.76 15.01
N GLU A 383 9.50 -15.50 15.79
CA GLU A 383 9.59 -16.96 15.91
C GLU A 383 9.47 -17.64 14.55
N ALA A 384 8.48 -17.23 13.74
CA ALA A 384 8.29 -17.78 12.41
C ALA A 384 9.48 -17.52 11.47
N GLU A 385 10.06 -16.32 11.49
CA GLU A 385 11.23 -15.95 10.68
C GLU A 385 12.52 -16.66 11.15
N ASP A 386 12.73 -16.76 12.46
CA ASP A 386 13.89 -17.40 13.06
C ASP A 386 13.88 -18.91 12.77
N LEU A 387 12.74 -19.58 12.97
CA LEU A 387 12.58 -21.00 12.63
C LEU A 387 12.77 -21.24 11.13
N PHE A 388 12.17 -20.42 10.26
CA PHE A 388 12.36 -20.56 8.82
C PHE A 388 13.83 -20.38 8.40
N THR A 389 14.54 -19.43 9.02
CA THR A 389 15.97 -19.20 8.77
C THR A 389 16.82 -20.42 9.14
N GLN A 390 16.50 -21.07 10.26
CA GLN A 390 17.18 -22.29 10.70
C GLN A 390 16.84 -23.49 9.81
N ILE A 391 15.58 -23.64 9.40
CA ILE A 391 15.13 -24.64 8.41
C ILE A 391 15.86 -24.44 7.09
N ARG A 392 15.93 -23.21 6.57
CA ARG A 392 16.65 -22.88 5.34
C ARG A 392 18.12 -23.28 5.41
N SER A 393 18.79 -22.95 6.52
CA SER A 393 20.19 -23.32 6.76
C SER A 393 20.38 -24.84 6.78
N LEU A 394 19.50 -25.56 7.48
CA LEU A 394 19.57 -27.01 7.60
C LEU A 394 19.26 -27.71 6.27
N ALA A 395 18.20 -27.30 5.59
CA ALA A 395 17.78 -27.82 4.29
C ALA A 395 18.83 -27.56 3.21
N THR A 396 19.47 -26.38 3.20
CA THR A 396 20.57 -26.08 2.27
C THR A 396 21.71 -27.08 2.44
N LYS A 397 22.08 -27.40 3.69
CA LYS A 397 23.13 -28.40 3.98
C LYS A 397 22.70 -29.81 3.56
N MET A 398 21.44 -30.18 3.76
CA MET A 398 20.89 -31.46 3.30
C MET A 398 20.93 -31.57 1.77
N ILE A 399 20.50 -30.54 1.04
CA ILE A 399 20.54 -30.50 -0.42
C ILE A 399 21.99 -30.59 -0.92
N ALA A 400 22.93 -29.88 -0.28
CA ALA A 400 24.34 -29.95 -0.63
C ALA A 400 24.93 -31.36 -0.44
N GLU A 401 24.54 -32.07 0.64
CA GLU A 401 24.95 -33.46 0.89
C GLU A 401 24.42 -34.43 -0.17
N ALA A 402 23.26 -34.15 -0.76
CA ALA A 402 22.67 -34.96 -1.82
C ALA A 402 23.30 -34.70 -3.22
N LEU A 403 24.10 -33.64 -3.36
CA LEU A 403 24.79 -33.29 -4.62
C LEU A 403 26.23 -33.86 -4.66
N PRO A 404 26.81 -34.03 -5.86
CA PRO A 404 28.23 -34.33 -6.01
C PRO A 404 29.10 -33.24 -5.37
N ASP A 405 30.25 -33.64 -4.83
CA ASP A 405 31.23 -32.74 -4.20
C ASP A 405 30.62 -31.85 -3.09
N SER A 406 29.94 -32.47 -2.11
CA SER A 406 29.18 -31.79 -1.05
C SER A 406 30.00 -30.80 -0.18
N HIS A 407 31.32 -30.95 -0.13
CA HIS A 407 32.23 -30.07 0.59
C HIS A 407 32.71 -28.85 -0.23
N ASN A 408 32.34 -28.75 -1.50
CA ASN A 408 32.67 -27.62 -2.36
C ASN A 408 31.74 -26.41 -2.08
N LYS A 409 32.34 -25.22 -1.97
CA LYS A 409 31.62 -23.95 -1.79
C LYS A 409 30.62 -23.66 -2.91
N GLU A 410 30.93 -24.04 -4.15
CA GLU A 410 30.02 -23.87 -5.29
C GLU A 410 28.79 -24.76 -5.17
N THR A 411 28.97 -26.01 -4.71
CA THR A 411 27.87 -26.94 -4.44
C THR A 411 26.93 -26.39 -3.37
N PHE A 412 27.48 -25.82 -2.30
CA PHE A 412 26.67 -25.17 -1.26
C PHE A 412 25.88 -23.96 -1.80
N SER A 413 26.52 -23.13 -2.63
CA SER A 413 25.84 -21.99 -3.29
C SER A 413 24.69 -22.45 -4.20
N LYS A 414 24.92 -23.51 -4.98
CA LYS A 414 23.90 -24.12 -5.83
C LYS A 414 22.75 -24.71 -5.01
N ALA A 415 23.05 -25.43 -3.93
CA ALA A 415 22.05 -25.97 -3.01
C ALA A 415 21.17 -24.87 -2.40
N ARG A 416 21.79 -23.76 -2.00
CA ARG A 416 21.08 -22.58 -1.48
C ARG A 416 20.15 -21.98 -2.53
N SER A 417 20.63 -21.81 -3.75
CA SER A 417 19.82 -21.31 -4.88
C SER A 417 18.64 -22.23 -5.19
N LEU A 418 18.83 -23.55 -5.16
CA LEU A 418 17.75 -24.53 -5.34
C LEU A 418 16.69 -24.42 -4.23
N PHE A 419 17.11 -24.23 -2.98
CA PHE A 419 16.17 -24.01 -1.88
C PHE A 419 15.40 -22.69 -2.05
N ASP A 420 16.12 -21.60 -2.31
CA ASP A 420 15.55 -20.24 -2.38
C ASP A 420 14.61 -20.05 -3.57
N SER A 421 14.87 -20.72 -4.69
CA SER A 421 13.99 -20.74 -5.87
C SER A 421 12.84 -21.75 -5.75
N GLY A 422 12.88 -22.63 -4.75
CA GLY A 422 11.85 -23.62 -4.49
C GLY A 422 10.61 -23.04 -3.78
N PRO A 423 9.56 -23.86 -3.62
CA PRO A 423 8.31 -23.43 -3.00
C PRO A 423 8.38 -23.31 -1.48
N SER A 424 9.53 -23.58 -0.84
CA SER A 424 9.67 -23.74 0.61
C SER A 424 9.19 -22.52 1.40
N ALA A 425 9.59 -21.30 0.99
CA ALA A 425 9.16 -20.07 1.67
C ALA A 425 7.64 -19.87 1.54
N ALA A 426 7.12 -19.98 0.32
CA ALA A 426 5.69 -19.82 0.06
C ALA A 426 4.86 -20.84 0.84
N LEU A 427 5.27 -22.12 0.84
CA LEU A 427 4.59 -23.20 1.55
C LEU A 427 4.63 -23.00 3.07
N TYR A 428 5.79 -22.62 3.62
CA TYR A 428 5.94 -22.39 5.06
C TYR A 428 5.04 -21.26 5.55
N PHE A 429 5.21 -20.07 4.96
CA PHE A 429 4.53 -18.88 5.45
C PHE A 429 3.02 -18.93 5.17
N SER A 430 2.57 -19.48 4.03
CA SER A 430 1.14 -19.66 3.78
C SER A 430 0.51 -20.72 4.68
N THR A 431 1.26 -21.76 5.08
CA THR A 431 0.77 -22.76 6.04
C THR A 431 0.58 -22.15 7.42
N ALA A 432 1.56 -21.37 7.89
CA ALA A 432 1.50 -20.67 9.18
C ALA A 432 0.37 -19.63 9.20
N GLU A 433 0.23 -18.85 8.13
CA GLU A 433 -0.76 -17.77 7.99
C GLU A 433 -2.21 -18.23 8.24
N ARG A 434 -2.53 -19.50 7.95
CA ARG A 434 -3.88 -20.05 8.16
C ARG A 434 -4.38 -19.94 9.60
N GLN A 435 -3.48 -20.01 10.57
CA GLN A 435 -3.82 -19.89 11.99
C GLN A 435 -3.61 -18.48 12.54
N LEU A 436 -3.02 -17.57 11.76
CA LEU A 436 -2.60 -16.27 12.25
C LEU A 436 -3.78 -15.44 12.77
N SER A 437 -4.91 -15.41 12.06
CA SER A 437 -6.10 -14.66 12.51
C SER A 437 -6.57 -15.09 13.90
N GLN A 438 -6.72 -16.40 14.12
CA GLN A 438 -7.10 -16.95 15.42
C GLN A 438 -6.05 -16.66 16.50
N VAL A 439 -4.76 -16.74 16.17
CA VAL A 439 -3.68 -16.39 17.10
C VAL A 439 -3.76 -14.92 17.51
N LEU A 440 -3.99 -14.00 16.56
CA LEU A 440 -4.15 -12.57 16.85
C LEU A 440 -5.38 -12.30 17.74
N ASP A 441 -6.48 -13.03 17.52
CA ASP A 441 -7.67 -12.95 18.36
C ASP A 441 -7.39 -13.43 19.80
N LEU A 442 -6.66 -14.53 19.98
CA LEU A 442 -6.27 -15.05 21.29
C LEU A 442 -5.36 -14.05 22.04
N VAL A 443 -4.38 -13.47 21.34
CA VAL A 443 -3.53 -12.40 21.89
C VAL A 443 -4.38 -11.21 22.34
N SER A 444 -5.38 -10.81 21.55
CA SER A 444 -6.26 -9.68 21.93
C SER A 444 -7.09 -9.95 23.19
N GLN A 445 -7.36 -11.23 23.48
CA GLN A 445 -8.11 -11.70 24.64
C GLN A 445 -7.21 -12.00 25.85
N ASN A 446 -5.90 -11.74 25.76
CA ASN A 446 -4.89 -12.09 26.75
C ASN A 446 -4.85 -13.60 27.07
N GLN A 447 -5.11 -14.44 26.06
CA GLN A 447 -5.00 -15.90 26.13
C GLN A 447 -3.64 -16.35 25.61
N ASP A 448 -2.57 -15.78 26.17
CA ASP A 448 -1.21 -15.84 25.62
C ASP A 448 -0.68 -17.27 25.49
N GLU A 449 -0.91 -18.12 26.50
CA GLU A 449 -0.51 -19.53 26.46
C GLU A 449 -1.20 -20.30 25.32
N GLN A 450 -2.49 -20.02 25.06
CA GLN A 450 -3.23 -20.66 23.98
C GLN A 450 -2.78 -20.14 22.61
N ALA A 451 -2.51 -18.82 22.53
CA ALA A 451 -1.98 -18.19 21.32
C ALA A 451 -0.62 -18.78 20.94
N GLU A 452 0.29 -18.89 21.92
CA GLU A 452 1.61 -19.50 21.77
C GLU A 452 1.50 -20.96 21.31
N GLN A 453 0.69 -21.78 22.01
CA GLN A 453 0.50 -23.18 21.65
C GLN A 453 -0.05 -23.36 20.23
N LEU A 454 -1.07 -22.58 19.85
CA LEU A 454 -1.65 -22.65 18.52
C LEU A 454 -0.65 -22.23 17.44
N TRP A 455 0.13 -21.18 17.71
CA TRP A 455 1.15 -20.70 16.79
C TRP A 455 2.28 -21.71 16.60
N GLN A 456 2.80 -22.25 17.70
CA GLN A 456 3.81 -23.29 17.69
C GLN A 456 3.35 -24.52 16.89
N GLN A 457 2.10 -24.96 17.05
CA GLN A 457 1.53 -26.04 16.25
C GLN A 457 1.49 -25.70 14.75
N ALA A 458 1.09 -24.46 14.40
CA ALA A 458 1.07 -23.99 13.02
C ALA A 458 2.48 -23.98 12.40
N LEU A 459 3.49 -23.53 13.16
CA LEU A 459 4.89 -23.52 12.74
C LEU A 459 5.46 -24.94 12.59
N ALA A 460 5.13 -25.86 13.49
CA ALA A 460 5.49 -27.28 13.39
C ALA A 460 4.96 -27.89 12.08
N GLN A 461 3.67 -27.64 11.80
CA GLN A 461 3.02 -28.14 10.60
C GLN A 461 3.66 -27.53 9.33
N ALA A 462 3.93 -26.23 9.33
CA ALA A 462 4.60 -25.54 8.23
C ALA A 462 5.99 -26.12 7.96
N ALA A 463 6.79 -26.30 9.02
CA ALA A 463 8.13 -26.85 8.93
C ALA A 463 8.14 -28.29 8.38
N ARG A 464 7.26 -29.16 8.91
CA ARG A 464 7.12 -30.54 8.43
C ARG A 464 6.65 -30.59 6.97
N SER A 465 5.77 -29.69 6.57
CA SER A 465 5.30 -29.58 5.18
C SER A 465 6.44 -29.20 4.23
N VAL A 466 7.29 -28.25 4.62
CA VAL A 466 8.52 -27.91 3.88
C VAL A 466 9.44 -29.12 3.77
N TRP A 467 9.74 -29.78 4.89
CA TRP A 467 10.64 -30.94 4.87
C TRP A 467 10.14 -32.05 3.94
N GLY A 468 8.86 -32.43 4.06
CA GLY A 468 8.26 -33.43 3.18
C GLY A 468 8.29 -33.03 1.70
N ARG A 469 8.08 -31.75 1.38
CA ARG A 469 8.14 -31.26 0.00
C ARG A 469 9.56 -31.27 -0.56
N LEU A 470 10.56 -30.96 0.27
CA LEU A 470 11.98 -31.03 -0.11
C LEU A 470 12.40 -32.47 -0.42
N LEU A 471 12.03 -33.42 0.41
CA LEU A 471 12.32 -34.85 0.18
C LEU A 471 11.68 -35.34 -1.12
N ALA A 472 10.41 -34.98 -1.36
CA ALA A 472 9.75 -35.29 -2.62
C ALA A 472 10.46 -34.68 -3.83
N GLY A 473 11.02 -33.47 -3.70
CA GLY A 473 11.78 -32.80 -4.75
C GLY A 473 13.19 -33.35 -4.99
N MET A 474 13.86 -33.85 -3.94
CA MET A 474 15.16 -34.52 -4.04
C MET A 474 15.07 -35.92 -4.68
N GLY A 475 13.89 -36.55 -4.63
CA GLY A 475 13.64 -37.87 -5.18
C GLY A 475 14.24 -38.99 -4.33
N GLY A 476 14.29 -40.20 -4.89
CA GLY A 476 14.67 -41.43 -4.18
C GLY A 476 16.09 -41.92 -4.43
N SER A 477 17.04 -41.04 -4.78
CA SER A 477 18.43 -41.46 -4.99
C SER A 477 19.09 -41.90 -3.68
N VAL A 478 20.12 -42.76 -3.75
CA VAL A 478 20.87 -43.20 -2.57
C VAL A 478 21.48 -42.00 -1.82
N GLN A 479 21.98 -41.00 -2.55
CA GLN A 479 22.50 -39.77 -1.97
C GLN A 479 21.41 -38.99 -1.24
N ALA A 480 20.21 -38.86 -1.82
CA ALA A 480 19.08 -38.17 -1.20
C ALA A 480 18.61 -38.86 0.09
N LEU A 481 18.48 -40.19 0.07
CA LEU A 481 18.08 -40.98 1.24
C LEU A 481 19.12 -40.89 2.37
N ARG A 482 20.42 -40.93 2.03
CA ARG A 482 21.50 -40.76 3.01
C ARG A 482 21.50 -39.36 3.61
N ALA A 483 21.29 -38.33 2.78
CA ALA A 483 21.19 -36.95 3.25
C ALA A 483 20.01 -36.77 4.21
N ASP A 484 18.83 -37.30 3.89
CA ASP A 484 17.67 -37.25 4.79
C ASP A 484 17.97 -37.95 6.12
N ALA A 485 18.49 -39.18 6.10
CA ALA A 485 18.86 -39.90 7.31
C ALA A 485 19.85 -39.14 8.21
N LEU A 486 20.78 -38.39 7.61
CA LEU A 486 21.76 -37.58 8.34
C LEU A 486 21.16 -36.31 8.96
N TYR A 487 20.21 -35.67 8.26
CA TYR A 487 19.70 -34.35 8.64
C TYR A 487 18.33 -34.40 9.34
N TRP A 488 17.57 -35.49 9.22
CA TRP A 488 16.28 -35.68 9.88
C TRP A 488 16.37 -35.55 11.42
N PRO A 489 17.34 -36.19 12.13
CA PRO A 489 17.45 -36.00 13.57
C PRO A 489 17.74 -34.56 13.97
N ARG A 490 18.49 -33.82 13.13
CA ARG A 490 18.78 -32.39 13.36
C ARG A 490 17.53 -31.55 13.14
N PHE A 491 16.69 -31.91 12.17
CA PHE A 491 15.41 -31.25 11.94
C PHE A 491 14.45 -31.50 13.12
N CYS A 492 14.35 -32.73 13.62
CA CYS A 492 13.59 -33.03 14.82
C CYS A 492 14.12 -32.28 16.05
N GLY A 493 15.45 -32.22 16.23
CA GLY A 493 16.08 -31.44 17.30
C GLY A 493 15.74 -29.95 17.22
N LEU A 494 15.78 -29.38 16.02
CA LEU A 494 15.37 -28.00 15.75
C LEU A 494 13.90 -27.75 16.13
N LEU A 495 12.99 -28.66 15.74
CA LEU A 495 11.58 -28.52 16.12
C LEU A 495 11.38 -28.61 17.62
N ASN A 496 12.09 -29.50 18.31
CA ASN A 496 11.97 -29.63 19.78
C ASN A 496 12.53 -28.43 20.54
N GLU A 497 13.51 -27.72 19.97
CA GLU A 497 14.09 -26.50 20.56
C GLU A 497 13.11 -25.32 20.49
N HIS A 498 12.44 -25.16 19.34
CA HIS A 498 11.47 -24.07 19.14
C HIS A 498 10.08 -24.40 19.67
N LEU A 499 9.71 -25.68 19.69
CA LEU A 499 8.37 -26.18 19.97
C LEU A 499 8.47 -27.29 21.02
N PRO A 500 8.91 -26.99 22.26
CA PRO A 500 8.99 -27.99 23.30
C PRO A 500 7.60 -28.61 23.46
N GLU A 501 7.50 -29.94 23.38
CA GLU A 501 6.25 -30.62 23.67
C GLU A 501 5.80 -30.16 25.06
N HIS A 502 4.72 -29.38 25.14
CA HIS A 502 4.01 -29.21 26.39
C HIS A 502 3.68 -30.63 26.85
N LYS A 503 4.31 -31.06 27.95
CA LYS A 503 3.99 -32.31 28.61
C LYS A 503 2.52 -32.25 29.00
N VAL A 504 1.63 -32.68 28.10
CA VAL A 504 0.30 -33.13 28.47
C VAL A 504 0.55 -34.17 29.55
N ALA A 505 0.00 -33.90 30.72
CA ALA A 505 0.20 -34.70 31.91
C ALA A 505 0.08 -36.19 31.54
N LYS A 506 1.17 -36.93 31.74
CA LYS A 506 1.11 -38.37 31.90
C LYS A 506 0.30 -38.63 33.17
N GLU A 507 -1.02 -38.62 33.08
CA GLU A 507 -1.86 -39.24 34.09
C GLU A 507 -2.67 -40.38 33.47
N ALA A 508 -2.32 -41.56 33.99
CA ALA A 508 -3.09 -42.79 34.01
C ALA A 508 -3.45 -43.45 32.68
N VAL A 509 -2.47 -44.16 32.10
CA VAL A 509 -2.66 -45.61 31.91
C VAL A 509 -1.32 -46.32 32.16
N ALA A 510 -1.23 -47.02 33.30
CA ALA A 510 -0.38 -48.19 33.47
C ALA A 510 -0.91 -49.01 34.66
N PRO A 511 -0.81 -50.34 34.64
CA PRO A 511 -0.86 -51.29 33.52
C PRO A 511 -2.27 -51.87 33.30
#